data_AF-A0A521SZC1-F1
#
_entry.id   AF-A0A521SZC1-F1
#
_cell.length_a   1.000
_cell.length_b   1.000
_cell.length_c   1.000
_cell.angle_alpha   90.00
_cell.angle_beta   90.00
_cell.angle_gamma   90.00
#
_symmetry.space_group_name_H-M   'P 1'
#
loop_
_entity.id
_entity.type
_entity.pdbx_description
1 polymer ?
#
loop_
_entity_poly.entity_id
_entity_poly.type
_entity_poly.pdbx_seq_one_letter_code
_entity_poly.pdbx_strand_id
1 'polypeptide(L)'
;MSGAHIAAHIAAEKNRKEEETMTNYRPEDLSGDWEFKILRSASGAFGKPAVQAQAEAEEAQAGWTLLEKFDNDRLRFKRPVSARRKDEMLPPGVDPYRTIYGIGEGLMAFWVISAIVLAFGLLAWVGSMF
;
A
#
# COMPACT_ATOMS: atom_id res chain seq x y z
N MET A 1 20.56 2.25 19.74
CA MET A 1 19.94 1.83 18.46
C MET A 1 19.03 0.63 18.75
N SER A 2 17.90 0.89 19.41
CA SER A 2 17.36 0.05 20.49
C SER A 2 15.96 -0.49 20.16
N GLY A 3 15.76 -1.81 20.19
CA GLY A 3 14.46 -2.50 20.23
C GLY A 3 13.52 -2.38 19.03
N ALA A 4 13.13 -1.16 18.65
CA ALA A 4 12.10 -0.87 17.65
C ALA A 4 12.46 -1.35 16.24
N HIS A 5 13.74 -1.21 15.83
CA HIS A 5 14.21 -1.71 14.53
C HIS A 5 14.17 -3.23 14.41
N ILE A 6 14.43 -3.93 15.52
CA ILE A 6 14.43 -5.41 15.56
C ILE A 6 12.97 -5.90 15.48
N ALA A 7 12.05 -5.27 16.23
CA ALA A 7 10.63 -5.60 16.18
C ALA A 7 10.01 -5.33 14.79
N ALA A 8 10.35 -4.21 14.15
CA ALA A 8 9.89 -3.89 12.80
C ALA A 8 10.39 -4.90 11.75
N HIS A 9 11.65 -5.33 11.84
CA HIS A 9 12.20 -6.36 10.96
C HIS A 9 11.51 -7.72 11.14
N ILE A 10 11.25 -8.12 12.38
CA ILE A 10 10.55 -9.38 12.69
C ILE A 10 9.10 -9.34 12.17
N ALA A 11 8.39 -8.23 12.34
CA ALA A 11 7.04 -8.06 11.83
C ALA A 11 7.00 -8.08 10.29
N ALA A 12 7.94 -7.42 9.62
CA ALA A 12 8.06 -7.44 8.17
C ALA A 12 8.34 -8.85 7.63
N GLU A 13 9.23 -9.60 8.29
CA GLU A 13 9.58 -10.96 7.90
C GLU A 13 8.43 -11.94 8.14
N LYS A 14 7.68 -11.77 9.23
CA LYS A 14 6.46 -12.55 9.50
C LYS A 14 5.39 -12.28 8.44
N ASN A 15 5.14 -11.01 8.11
CA ASN A 15 4.19 -10.65 7.05
C ASN A 15 4.60 -11.25 5.69
N ARG A 16 5.91 -11.28 5.39
CA ARG A 16 6.42 -11.91 4.17
C ARG A 16 6.17 -13.42 4.15
N LYS A 17 6.44 -14.10 5.27
CA LYS A 17 6.18 -15.55 5.40
C LYS A 17 4.69 -15.89 5.32
N GLU A 18 3.83 -15.06 5.91
CA GLU A 18 2.37 -15.21 5.78
C GLU A 18 1.94 -15.02 4.31
N GLU A 19 2.48 -14.00 3.63
CA GLU A 19 2.25 -13.75 2.19
C GLU A 19 2.72 -14.92 1.31
N GLU A 20 3.78 -15.63 1.69
CA GLU A 20 4.30 -16.84 1.04
C GLU A 20 3.42 -18.07 1.34
N THR A 21 2.81 -18.19 2.53
CA THR A 21 1.95 -19.33 2.88
C THR A 21 0.52 -19.23 2.36
N MET A 22 0.00 -18.02 2.14
CA MET A 22 -1.35 -17.83 1.59
C MET A 22 -1.41 -18.06 0.08
N THR A 23 -0.28 -18.28 -0.59
CA THR A 23 -0.25 -18.43 -2.04
C THR A 23 -0.72 -19.81 -2.48
N ASN A 24 -2.02 -19.96 -2.70
CA ASN A 24 -2.57 -21.14 -3.36
C ASN A 24 -2.60 -20.89 -4.88
N TYR A 25 -1.43 -20.94 -5.52
CA TYR A 25 -1.35 -20.77 -6.96
C TYR A 25 -1.81 -22.04 -7.67
N ARG A 26 -2.68 -21.87 -8.67
CA ARG A 26 -2.85 -22.92 -9.67
C ARG A 26 -1.68 -22.88 -10.65
N PRO A 27 -1.21 -24.02 -11.18
CA PRO A 27 -0.14 -24.04 -12.18
C PRO A 27 -0.42 -23.13 -13.39
N GLU A 28 -1.69 -22.94 -13.74
CA GLU A 28 -2.14 -22.03 -14.80
C GLU A 28 -1.91 -20.53 -14.50
N ASP A 29 -1.88 -20.14 -13.23
CA ASP A 29 -1.59 -18.76 -12.81
C ASP A 29 -0.09 -18.46 -12.81
N LEU A 30 0.76 -19.49 -12.76
CA LEU A 30 2.22 -19.41 -12.83
C LEU A 30 2.78 -19.70 -14.23
N SER A 31 2.00 -20.37 -15.08
CA SER A 31 2.40 -20.72 -16.44
C SER A 31 2.11 -19.57 -17.42
N GLY A 32 2.98 -18.56 -17.41
CA GLY A 32 2.99 -17.51 -18.43
C GLY A 32 3.90 -16.34 -18.06
N ASP A 33 4.06 -15.41 -19.01
CA ASP A 33 4.74 -14.14 -18.80
C ASP A 33 3.82 -13.19 -17.99
N TRP A 34 3.72 -13.43 -16.69
CA TRP A 34 2.91 -12.64 -15.76
C TRP A 34 3.76 -11.88 -14.75
N GLU A 35 3.32 -10.67 -14.43
CA GLU A 35 3.82 -9.84 -13.35
C GLU A 35 2.83 -9.84 -12.19
N PHE A 36 3.36 -9.73 -10.98
CA PHE A 36 2.56 -9.65 -9.76
C PHE A 36 3.02 -8.46 -8.92
N LYS A 37 2.07 -7.82 -8.24
CA LYS A 37 2.37 -6.83 -7.22
C LYS A 37 1.38 -6.89 -6.07
N ILE A 38 1.81 -6.34 -4.93
CA ILE A 38 0.96 -6.14 -3.76
C ILE A 38 0.81 -4.64 -3.55
N LEU A 39 -0.44 -4.17 -3.60
CA LEU A 39 -0.81 -2.82 -3.25
C LEU A 39 -1.17 -2.78 -1.76
N ARG A 40 -0.49 -1.92 -1.00
CA ARG A 40 -0.62 -1.79 0.45
C ARG A 40 -1.31 -0.49 0.82
N SER A 41 -2.16 -0.52 1.84
CA SER A 41 -2.75 0.64 2.49
C SER A 41 -2.28 0.65 3.95
N ALA A 42 -1.94 1.82 4.49
CA ALA A 42 -1.57 1.96 5.90
C ALA A 42 -2.80 2.05 6.84
N SER A 43 -4.02 2.21 6.31
CA SER A 43 -5.20 2.60 7.08
C SER A 43 -6.39 1.65 6.94
N GLY A 44 -6.23 0.41 6.50
CA GLY A 44 -7.34 -0.51 6.26
C GLY A 44 -8.27 -0.10 5.13
N ALA A 45 -7.78 0.69 4.16
CA ALA A 45 -8.61 1.38 3.17
C ALA A 45 -9.48 0.40 2.35
N PHE A 46 -8.98 -0.80 2.07
CA PHE A 46 -9.68 -1.82 1.27
C PHE A 46 -10.80 -2.55 2.04
N GLY A 47 -10.99 -2.25 3.33
CA GLY A 47 -12.20 -2.68 4.05
C GLY A 47 -13.48 -2.03 3.52
N LYS A 48 -13.37 -0.87 2.86
CA LYS A 48 -14.50 -0.17 2.24
C LYS A 48 -14.64 -0.62 0.77
N PRO A 49 -15.76 -1.25 0.37
CA PRO A 49 -15.93 -1.75 -1.00
C PRO A 49 -15.76 -0.68 -2.08
N ALA A 50 -16.22 0.56 -1.82
CA ALA A 50 -16.05 1.68 -2.74
C ALA A 50 -14.57 2.04 -2.98
N VAL A 51 -13.74 1.98 -1.94
CA VAL A 51 -12.31 2.27 -2.04
C VAL A 51 -11.57 1.14 -2.74
N GLN A 52 -11.96 -0.11 -2.47
CA GLN A 52 -11.42 -1.26 -3.17
C GLN A 52 -11.72 -1.17 -4.69
N ALA A 53 -12.99 -0.89 -5.05
CA ALA A 53 -13.39 -0.73 -6.46
C ALA A 53 -12.65 0.43 -7.14
N GLN A 54 -12.41 1.53 -6.42
CA GLN A 54 -11.60 2.63 -6.93
C GLN A 54 -10.15 2.20 -7.15
N ALA A 55 -9.53 1.52 -6.19
CA ALA A 55 -8.16 1.02 -6.35
C ALA A 55 -8.05 0.07 -7.54
N GLU A 56 -9.00 -0.86 -7.71
CA GLU A 56 -9.07 -1.74 -8.87
C GLU A 56 -9.18 -0.97 -10.20
N ALA A 57 -10.01 0.07 -10.26
CA ALA A 57 -10.16 0.89 -11.46
C ALA A 57 -8.89 1.69 -11.80
N GLU A 58 -8.19 2.21 -10.79
CA GLU A 58 -6.91 2.90 -10.99
C GLU A 58 -5.82 1.94 -11.48
N GLU A 59 -5.72 0.76 -10.87
CA GLU A 59 -4.74 -0.25 -11.28
C GLU A 59 -5.04 -0.83 -12.67
N ALA A 60 -6.31 -0.97 -13.03
CA ALA A 60 -6.75 -1.43 -14.35
C ALA A 60 -6.28 -0.52 -15.50
N GLN A 61 -6.02 0.78 -15.24
CA GLN A 61 -5.46 1.69 -16.24
C GLN A 61 -4.09 1.23 -16.72
N ALA A 62 -3.29 0.68 -15.80
CA ALA A 62 -2.00 0.07 -16.08
C ALA A 62 -2.11 -1.41 -16.46
N GLY A 63 -3.31 -1.94 -16.73
CA GLY A 63 -3.54 -3.33 -17.14
C GLY A 63 -3.45 -4.35 -16.01
N TRP A 64 -3.42 -3.90 -14.75
CA TRP A 64 -3.46 -4.79 -13.59
C TRP A 64 -4.87 -5.29 -13.33
N THR A 65 -4.99 -6.57 -13.03
CA THR A 65 -6.24 -7.23 -12.65
C THR A 65 -6.12 -7.75 -11.24
N LEU A 66 -7.13 -7.52 -10.39
CA LEU A 66 -7.14 -8.05 -9.04
C LEU A 66 -7.10 -9.58 -9.09
N LEU A 67 -6.13 -10.15 -8.39
CA LEU A 67 -5.99 -11.59 -8.24
C LEU A 67 -6.58 -12.06 -6.91
N GLU A 68 -6.22 -11.39 -5.83
CA GLU A 68 -6.54 -11.82 -4.47
C GLU A 68 -6.57 -10.63 -3.51
N LYS A 69 -7.45 -10.70 -2.52
CA LYS A 69 -7.47 -9.80 -1.37
C LYS A 69 -6.96 -10.56 -0.15
N PHE A 70 -5.81 -10.16 0.41
CA PHE A 70 -5.28 -10.77 1.63
C PHE A 70 -6.08 -10.34 2.85
N ASP A 71 -6.28 -9.03 2.97
CA ASP A 71 -6.92 -8.38 4.10
C ASP A 71 -7.42 -6.98 3.68
N ASN A 72 -7.72 -6.13 4.66
CA ASN A 72 -8.17 -4.75 4.42
C ASN A 72 -7.02 -3.79 4.05
N ASP A 73 -5.78 -4.24 4.13
CA ASP A 73 -4.57 -3.46 3.88
C ASP A 73 -3.83 -3.88 2.63
N ARG A 74 -4.08 -5.08 2.08
CA ARG A 74 -3.28 -5.67 1.00
C ARG A 74 -4.15 -6.30 -0.09
N LEU A 75 -3.93 -5.84 -1.32
CA LEU A 75 -4.49 -6.42 -2.53
C LEU A 75 -3.37 -6.93 -3.44
N ARG A 76 -3.51 -8.13 -3.97
CA ARG A 76 -2.60 -8.71 -4.97
C ARG A 76 -3.18 -8.52 -6.36
N PHE A 77 -2.36 -8.00 -7.27
CA PHE A 77 -2.70 -7.84 -8.67
C PHE A 77 -1.81 -8.71 -9.56
N LYS A 78 -2.34 -9.10 -10.72
CA LYS A 78 -1.59 -9.72 -11.81
C LYS A 78 -1.75 -8.96 -13.12
N ARG A 79 -0.73 -9.00 -13.98
CA ARG A 79 -0.72 -8.35 -15.29
C ARG A 79 0.15 -9.14 -16.27
N PRO A 80 -0.18 -9.25 -17.56
CA PRO A 80 0.73 -9.88 -18.52
C PRO A 80 1.93 -8.95 -18.79
N VAL A 81 3.15 -9.50 -18.90
CA VAL A 81 4.38 -8.74 -19.19
C VAL A 81 4.27 -7.94 -20.50
N SER A 82 3.45 -8.42 -21.44
CA SER A 82 3.17 -7.71 -22.70
C SER A 82 2.51 -6.34 -22.51
N ALA A 83 1.84 -6.11 -21.38
CA ALA A 83 1.24 -4.82 -21.03
C ALA A 83 2.31 -3.75 -20.73
N ARG A 84 3.55 -4.13 -20.36
CA ARG A 84 4.67 -3.19 -20.16
C ARG A 84 4.90 -2.26 -21.34
N ARG A 85 4.67 -2.76 -22.56
CA ARG A 85 4.83 -1.97 -23.79
C ARG A 85 3.89 -0.77 -23.90
N LYS A 86 2.83 -0.74 -23.09
CA LYS A 86 1.85 0.35 -23.04
C LYS A 86 2.07 1.28 -21.85
N ASP A 87 3.07 1.02 -20.99
CA ASP A 87 3.31 1.84 -19.80
C ASP A 87 3.68 3.28 -20.17
N GLU A 88 4.40 3.47 -21.29
CA GLU A 88 4.74 4.79 -21.82
C GLU A 88 3.51 5.59 -22.31
N MET A 89 2.38 4.91 -22.55
CA MET A 89 1.13 5.53 -23.00
C MET A 89 0.19 5.87 -21.84
N LEU A 90 0.61 5.63 -20.58
CA LEU A 90 -0.22 5.90 -19.43
C LEU A 90 -0.42 7.41 -19.22
N PRO A 91 -1.57 7.81 -18.66
CA PRO A 91 -1.80 9.20 -18.30
C PRO A 91 -0.70 9.73 -17.36
N PRO A 92 -0.31 11.01 -17.48
CA PRO A 92 0.65 11.62 -16.56
C PRO A 92 0.25 11.42 -15.10
N GLY A 93 1.18 10.94 -14.27
CA GLY A 93 0.95 10.70 -12.85
C GLY A 93 0.45 9.28 -12.49
N VAL A 94 0.15 8.42 -13.47
CA VAL A 94 -0.14 7.01 -13.23
C VAL A 94 1.17 6.22 -13.20
N ASP A 95 1.58 5.80 -12.00
CA ASP A 95 2.71 4.90 -11.81
C ASP A 95 2.24 3.43 -11.84
N PRO A 96 2.58 2.65 -12.88
CA PRO A 96 2.17 1.25 -13.00
C PRO A 96 2.76 0.36 -11.89
N TYR A 97 3.86 0.78 -11.25
CA TYR A 97 4.57 -0.01 -10.24
C TYR A 97 4.37 0.50 -8.81
N ARG A 98 3.41 1.41 -8.59
CA ARG A 98 3.06 1.86 -7.24
C ARG A 98 2.63 0.67 -6.37
N THR A 99 3.10 0.68 -5.13
CA THR A 99 2.85 -0.35 -4.11
C THR A 99 2.14 0.19 -2.88
N ILE A 100 1.91 1.50 -2.81
CA ILE A 100 1.24 2.17 -1.69
C ILE A 100 -0.01 2.88 -2.22
N TYR A 101 -1.15 2.62 -1.58
CA TYR A 101 -2.42 3.28 -1.83
C TYR A 101 -2.69 4.31 -0.73
N GLY A 102 -2.96 5.55 -1.13
CA GLY A 102 -3.16 6.66 -0.20
C GLY A 102 -1.86 7.17 0.42
N ILE A 103 -1.94 7.70 1.63
CA ILE A 103 -0.80 8.26 2.36
C ILE A 103 -0.03 7.12 3.03
N GLY A 104 1.27 7.01 2.76
CA GLY A 104 2.13 6.02 3.41
C GLY A 104 2.19 6.20 4.93
N GLU A 105 2.44 5.10 5.66
CA GLU A 105 2.43 5.04 7.13
C GLU A 105 3.34 6.11 7.78
N GLY A 106 4.54 6.32 7.23
CA GLY A 106 5.48 7.33 7.72
C GLY A 106 4.99 8.77 7.53
N LEU A 107 4.30 9.06 6.43
CA LEU A 107 3.77 10.39 6.15
C LEU A 107 2.52 10.66 7.01
N MET A 108 1.68 9.64 7.24
CA MET A 108 0.58 9.72 8.22
C MET A 108 1.11 10.00 9.63
N ALA A 109 2.13 9.26 10.08
CA ALA A 109 2.75 9.47 11.38
C ALA A 109 3.31 10.90 11.54
N PHE A 110 3.97 11.42 10.49
CA PHE A 110 4.47 12.80 10.48
C PHE A 110 3.36 13.83 10.69
N TRP A 111 2.22 13.70 9.99
CA TRP A 111 1.09 14.62 10.14
C TRP A 111 0.48 14.56 11.54
N VAL A 112 0.32 13.36 12.10
CA VAL A 112 -0.19 13.18 13.46
C VAL A 112 0.73 13.82 14.49
N ILE A 113 2.05 13.57 14.41
CA ILE A 113 3.04 14.17 15.32
C ILE A 113 3.04 15.69 15.18
N SER A 114 3.02 16.21 13.95
CA SER A 114 3.01 17.64 13.68
C SER A 114 1.77 18.32 14.28
N ALA A 115 0.59 17.70 14.13
CA ALA A 115 -0.65 18.21 14.72
C ALA A 115 -0.59 18.26 16.25
N ILE A 116 -0.03 17.21 16.89
CA ILE A 116 0.16 17.16 18.34
C ILE A 116 1.10 18.26 18.82
N VAL A 117 2.26 18.43 18.17
CA VAL A 117 3.25 19.46 18.53
C VAL A 117 2.65 20.87 18.39
N LEU A 118 1.91 21.13 17.31
CA LEU A 118 1.22 22.40 17.10
C LEU A 118 0.16 22.66 18.19
N ALA A 119 -0.64 21.65 18.55
CA ALA A 119 -1.65 21.80 19.60
C ALA A 119 -1.02 22.12 20.96
N PHE A 120 0.05 21.42 21.35
CA PHE A 120 0.77 21.70 22.60
C PHE A 120 1.47 23.06 22.57
N GLY A 121 2.09 23.43 21.44
CA GLY A 121 2.70 24.74 21.26
C GLY A 121 1.67 25.87 21.40
N LEU A 122 0.48 25.70 20.82
CA LEU A 122 -0.61 26.68 20.90
C LEU A 122 -1.15 26.81 22.33
N LEU A 123 -1.31 25.69 23.06
CA LEU A 123 -1.73 25.70 24.46
C LEU A 123 -0.68 26.39 25.37
N ALA A 124 0.60 26.10 25.16
CA ALA A 124 1.68 26.74 25.92
C ALA A 124 1.77 28.25 25.62
N TRP A 125 1.56 28.64 24.36
CA TRP A 125 1.54 30.04 23.94
C TRP A 125 0.33 30.81 24.50
N VAL A 126 -0.87 30.22 24.46
CA VAL A 126 -2.05 30.83 25.09
C VAL A 126 -1.85 30.92 26.60
N GLY A 127 -1.32 29.86 27.23
CA GLY A 127 -1.06 29.84 28.66
C GLY A 127 0.00 30.84 29.12
N SER A 128 0.90 31.30 28.25
CA SER A 128 1.88 32.35 28.59
C SER A 128 1.35 33.77 28.39
N MET A 129 0.15 33.93 27.81
CA MET A 129 -0.52 35.22 27.63
C MET A 129 -1.50 35.57 28.77
N PHE A 130 -1.76 34.66 29.71
CA PHE A 130 -2.58 34.86 30.90
C PHE A 130 -1.73 34.81 32.17
#